data_AF-A0A6H1R688-F1
#
_entry.id   AF-A0A6H1R688-F1
#
_cell.length_a   1.000
_cell.length_b   1.000
_cell.length_c   1.000
_cell.angle_alpha   90.00
_cell.angle_beta   90.00
_cell.angle_gamma   90.00
#
_symmetry.space_group_name_H-M   'P 1'
#
loop_
_entity.id
_entity.type
_entity.pdbx_description
1 polymer ?
#
loop_
_entity_poly.entity_id
_entity_poly.type
_entity_poly.pdbx_seq_one_letter_code
_entity_poly.pdbx_strand_id
1 'polypeptide(L)' 'MGINGEDRAERKLCRWTAYALQNHLVLVDQGDSETSTIMALCGLLGIPSDAPTQDSSLPKCAWCAYAELDGAIEAEG' A
#
# COMPACT_ATOMS: atom_id res chain seq x y z
N MET A 1 -32.76 9.50 19.32
CA MET A 1 -31.57 10.36 19.15
C MET A 1 -30.40 9.62 19.78
N GLY A 2 -29.42 9.22 18.97
CA GLY A 2 -28.31 8.35 19.35
C GLY A 2 -27.76 7.68 18.10
N ILE A 3 -26.92 8.42 17.39
CA ILE A 3 -26.23 8.06 16.15
C ILE A 3 -25.33 6.82 16.37
N ASN A 4 -25.76 5.63 15.93
CA ASN A 4 -24.86 4.50 15.70
C ASN A 4 -24.15 4.74 14.36
N GLY A 5 -23.24 5.71 14.36
CA GLY A 5 -22.30 5.95 13.27
C GLY A 5 -21.11 5.02 13.41
N GLU A 6 -21.30 3.73 13.12
CA GLU A 6 -20.17 2.89 12.68
C GLU A 6 -19.98 3.17 11.18
N ASP A 7 -19.58 4.41 10.85
CA ASP A 7 -18.86 4.69 9.61
C ASP A 7 -17.48 4.02 9.77
N ARG A 8 -17.45 2.69 9.66
CA ARG A 8 -16.20 1.96 9.46
C ARG A 8 -15.78 2.31 8.04
N ALA A 9 -15.14 3.46 7.89
CA ALA A 9 -14.56 3.91 6.63
C ALA A 9 -13.92 2.70 5.95
N GLU A 10 -14.38 2.37 4.74
CA GLU A 10 -13.90 1.21 4.00
C GLU A 10 -12.38 1.28 3.94
N ARG A 11 -11.72 0.34 4.62
CA ARG A 11 -10.26 0.29 4.67
C ARG A 11 -9.78 -0.05 3.26
N LYS A 12 -8.82 0.73 2.76
CA LYS A 12 -8.24 0.46 1.45
C LYS A 12 -7.33 -0.76 1.54
N LEU A 13 -7.56 -1.74 0.67
CA LEU A 13 -6.73 -2.92 0.57
C LEU A 13 -5.43 -2.58 -0.17
N CYS A 14 -4.31 -2.88 0.46
CA CYS A 14 -2.98 -2.61 -0.04
C CYS A 14 -2.13 -3.88 0.01
N ARG A 15 -1.10 -3.96 -0.82
CA ARG A 15 -0.06 -4.98 -0.72
C ARG A 15 1.30 -4.34 -0.52
N TRP A 16 2.18 -5.02 0.20
CA TRP A 16 3.58 -4.62 0.30
C TRP A 16 4.34 -5.00 -0.96
N THR A 17 5.18 -4.08 -1.43
CA THR A 17 5.88 -4.22 -2.69
C THR A 17 7.25 -3.57 -2.60
N ALA A 18 8.31 -4.29 -2.97
CA ALA A 18 9.67 -3.79 -2.95
C ALA A 18 10.02 -3.00 -4.22
N TYR A 19 10.46 -1.76 -4.08
CA TYR A 19 11.14 -0.99 -5.13
C TYR A 19 11.89 0.20 -4.53
N ALA A 20 12.85 0.77 -5.27
CA ALA A 20 13.70 1.87 -4.80
C ALA A 20 14.40 1.59 -3.44
N LEU A 21 14.80 0.33 -3.22
CA LEU A 21 15.50 -0.15 -2.01
C LEU A 21 14.67 -0.09 -0.72
N GLN A 22 13.34 0.00 -0.82
CA GLN A 22 12.42 -0.06 0.32
C GLN A 22 11.17 -0.88 -0.03
N ASN A 23 10.43 -1.30 1.00
CA ASN A 23 9.08 -1.83 0.84
C ASN A 23 8.05 -0.69 0.94
N HIS A 24 7.12 -0.65 0.00
CA HIS A 24 6.05 0.33 -0.08
C HIS A 24 4.69 -0.33 -0.13
N LEU A 25 3.65 0.37 0.34
CA LEU A 25 2.26 -0.06 0.19
C LEU A 25 1.69 0.51 -1.10
N VAL A 26 1.14 -0.36 -1.93
CA VAL A 26 0.41 -0.03 -3.16
C VAL A 26 -1.01 -0.58 -3.05
N LEU A 27 -1.98 0.12 -3.63
CA LEU A 27 -3.37 -0.35 -3.64
C LEU A 27 -3.49 -1.59 -4.53
N VAL A 28 -4.26 -2.59 -4.10
CA VAL A 28 -4.45 -3.84 -4.86
C VAL A 28 -5.16 -3.59 -6.19
N ASP A 29 -6.11 -2.65 -6.22
CA ASP A 29 -6.88 -2.30 -7.43
C ASP A 29 -6.18 -1.29 -8.36
N GLN A 30 -4.91 -0.97 -8.14
CA GLN A 30 -4.12 -0.14 -9.08
C GLN A 30 -3.74 -0.96 -10.32
N GLY A 31 -4.72 -1.19 -11.19
CA GLY A 31 -4.59 -1.59 -12.60
C GLY A 31 -3.64 -2.75 -12.91
N ASP A 32 -4.20 -3.90 -13.30
CA ASP A 32 -3.51 -5.11 -13.82
C ASP A 32 -2.73 -4.92 -15.13
N SER A 33 -2.34 -3.70 -15.48
CA SER A 33 -1.59 -3.46 -16.71
C SER A 33 -0.09 -3.50 -16.40
N GLU A 34 0.58 -4.55 -16.87
CA GLU A 34 2.04 -4.79 -16.74
C GLU A 34 2.93 -3.63 -17.23
N THR A 35 2.34 -2.64 -17.91
CA THR A 35 3.01 -1.44 -18.46
C THR A 35 2.67 -0.14 -17.72
N SER A 36 1.76 -0.17 -16.75
CA SER A 36 1.33 1.02 -16.02
C SER A 36 2.17 1.22 -14.77
N THR A 37 2.75 2.41 -14.61
CA THR A 37 3.43 2.81 -13.37
C THR A 37 2.51 2.61 -12.17
N ILE A 38 3.02 2.01 -11.10
CA ILE A 38 2.32 1.90 -9.81
C ILE A 38 2.71 3.07 -8.91
N MET A 39 1.76 3.53 -8.10
CA MET A 39 2.01 4.60 -7.13
C MET A 39 1.82 4.06 -5.71
N ALA A 40 2.87 4.14 -4.90
CA ALA A 40 2.73 3.88 -3.47
C ALA A 40 1.95 4.96 -2.74
N LEU A 41 1.46 4.63 -1.55
CA LEU A 41 0.81 5.58 -0.65
C LEU A 41 1.70 6.77 -0.27
N CYS A 42 3.02 6.61 -0.32
CA CYS A 42 3.97 7.70 -0.09
C CYS A 42 4.18 8.60 -1.33
N GLY A 43 3.45 8.36 -2.43
CA GLY A 43 3.55 9.10 -3.68
C GLY A 43 4.72 8.70 -4.58
N LEU A 44 5.51 7.68 -4.20
CA LEU A 44 6.59 7.18 -5.03
C LEU A 44 6.04 6.41 -6.23
N LEU A 45 6.57 6.69 -7.42
CA LEU A 45 6.26 5.96 -8.64
C LEU A 45 7.23 4.78 -8.79
N GLY A 46 6.68 3.59 -9.02
CA GLY A 46 7.41 2.37 -9.33
C GLY A 46 7.01 1.81 -10.70
N ILE A 47 7.89 1.00 -11.29
CA ILE A 47 7.57 0.22 -12.48
C ILE A 47 7.24 -1.21 -12.00
N PRO A 48 6.08 -1.80 -12.36
CA PRO A 48 5.64 -3.10 -11.86
C PRO A 48 6.63 -4.24 -12.11
N SER A 49 7.39 -4.18 -13.22
CA SER A 49 8.42 -5.17 -13.56
C SER A 49 9.47 -5.37 -12.48
N ASP A 50 9.68 -4.35 -11.64
CA ASP A 50 10.72 -4.35 -10.59
C ASP A 50 10.15 -4.78 -9.23
N ALA A 51 8.83 -4.97 -9.14
CA ALA A 51 8.11 -4.84 -7.89
C ALA A 51 6.90 -5.80 -7.76
N PRO A 52 7.07 -7.13 -7.84
CA PRO A 52 5.93 -8.05 -7.75
C PRO A 52 5.50 -8.34 -6.30
N THR A 53 6.40 -8.26 -5.32
CA THR A 53 6.16 -8.68 -3.92
C THR A 53 7.05 -7.93 -2.93
N GLN A 54 6.74 -8.03 -1.63
CA GLN A 54 7.58 -7.54 -0.54
C GLN A 54 8.93 -8.28 -0.48
N ASP A 55 10.01 -7.58 -0.16
CA ASP A 55 11.33 -8.15 0.14
C ASP A 55 11.67 -7.95 1.63
N SER A 56 11.76 -9.04 2.39
CA SER A 56 12.04 -8.98 3.84
C SER A 56 13.45 -8.51 4.20
N SER A 57 14.38 -8.44 3.24
CA SER A 57 15.72 -7.90 3.44
C SER A 57 15.77 -6.37 3.36
N LEU A 58 14.73 -5.74 2.81
CA LEU A 58 14.63 -4.29 2.66
C LEU A 58 13.81 -3.64 3.78
N PRO A 59 14.14 -2.41 4.19
CA PRO A 59 13.35 -1.70 5.19
C PRO A 59 11.96 -1.31 4.64
N LYS A 60 10.97 -1.21 5.52
CA LYS A 60 9.68 -0.58 5.19
C LYS A 60 9.84 0.93 5.04
N CYS A 61 9.19 1.52 4.04
CA CYS A 61 9.05 2.97 3.90
C CYS A 61 8.30 3.52 5.12
N ALA A 62 8.88 4.53 5.79
CA ALA A 62 8.34 5.07 7.04
C ALA A 62 6.90 5.60 6.90
N TRP A 63 6.57 6.25 5.79
CA TRP A 63 5.22 6.75 5.52
C TRP A 63 4.22 5.63 5.30
N CYS A 64 4.60 4.61 4.53
CA CYS A 64 3.74 3.44 4.30
C CYS A 64 3.51 2.68 5.60
N ALA A 65 4.56 2.51 6.41
CA ALA A 65 4.46 1.85 7.72
C ALA A 65 3.55 2.65 8.68
N TYR A 66 3.62 3.98 8.66
CA TYR A 66 2.69 4.81 9.42
C TYR A 66 1.23 4.61 8.97
N ALA A 67 0.98 4.58 7.66
CA ALA A 67 -0.37 4.37 7.13
C ALA A 67 -0.98 3.02 7.56
N GLU A 68 -0.16 1.96 7.62
CA GLU A 68 -0.56 0.63 8.14
C GLU A 68 -0.97 0.71 9.62
N LEU A 69 -0.23 1.49 10.44
CA LEU A 69 -0.47 1.64 11.87
C LEU A 69 -1.67 2.56 12.20
N ASP A 70 -1.91 3.58 11.38
CA ASP A 70 -3.02 4.54 11.55
C ASP A 70 -4.39 3.89 11.30
N GLY A 71 -4.43 2.65 10.79
CA GLY A 71 -5.65 1.87 10.58
C GLY A 71 -6.48 2.32 9.37
N ALA A 72 -5.95 3.24 8.57
CA ALA A 72 -6.54 3.74 7.33
C ALA A 72 -6.51 2.70 6.20
N ILE A 73 -5.65 1.67 6.32
CA ILE A 73 -5.45 0.64 5.30
C ILE A 73 -5.41 -0.76 5.92
N GLU A 74 -5.61 -1.76 5.07
CA GLU A 74 -5.41 -3.17 5.38
C GLU A 74 -4.36 -3.71 4.41
N ALA A 75 -3.26 -4.25 4.95
CA ALA A 75 -2.18 -4.83 4.15
C ALA A 75 -2.40 -6.34 3.95
N GLU A 76 -2.37 -6.80 2.71
CA GLU A 76 -2.27 -8.23 2.38
C GLU A 76 -0.93 -8.78 2.90
N GLY A 77 -1.00 -9.96 3.54
CA GLY A 77 0.12 -10.63 4.19
C GLY A 77 1.03 -11.38 3.24
#